data_AF-A0A077XXG0-F1
#
_entry.id   AF-A0A077XXG0-F1
#
_cell.length_a   1.000
_cell.length_b   1.000
_cell.length_c   1.000
_cell.angle_alpha   90.00
_cell.angle_beta   90.00
_cell.angle_gamma   90.00
#
_symmetry.space_group_name_H-M   'P 1'
#
loop_
_entity.id
_entity.type
_entity.pdbx_description
1 polymer ?
#
loop_
_entity_poly.entity_id
_entity_poly.type
_entity_poly.pdbx_seq_one_letter_code
_entity_poly.pdbx_strand_id
1 'polypeptide(L)'
;MINEIRKRKIPTIAGNYDFGIGRMSNECGCAYKTNSEKDNGNISISFTNSIMKDDERAYLRTLPAHIKVEFQLNEDKLNLLLVHGSPRKINEYLFEDREEKSMLRIMEQADADIMCFGHTHKPYHRILNSGSEDQAHYRHAVNIGSVGKPKDTDVRGAYVMLTINENSSILNKERIGVEFIRFDYNVEKAAKAVEESPLPNEYAENLRRGY
;
A
#
# COMPACT_ATOMS: atom_id res chain seq x y z
N MET A 1 -14.78 6.34 5.99
CA MET A 1 -13.68 5.34 6.14
C MET A 1 -12.88 5.57 7.43
N ILE A 2 -12.28 6.74 7.66
CA ILE A 2 -11.44 7.04 8.84
C ILE A 2 -12.09 6.60 10.16
N ASN A 3 -13.36 6.96 10.36
CA ASN A 3 -14.08 6.59 11.58
C ASN A 3 -14.33 5.08 11.71
N GLU A 4 -14.48 4.35 10.59
CA GLU A 4 -14.62 2.90 10.60
C GLU A 4 -13.31 2.19 10.98
N ILE A 5 -12.17 2.72 10.52
CA ILE A 5 -10.81 2.28 10.91
C ILE A 5 -10.58 2.53 12.41
N ARG A 6 -10.85 3.77 12.87
CA ARG A 6 -10.71 4.17 14.28
C ARG A 6 -11.58 3.31 15.20
N LYS A 7 -12.86 3.12 14.84
CA LYS A 7 -13.83 2.32 15.61
C LYS A 7 -13.35 0.87 15.79
N ARG A 8 -12.74 0.27 14.77
CA ARG A 8 -12.22 -1.11 14.80
C ARG A 8 -10.80 -1.22 15.35
N LYS A 9 -10.14 -0.10 15.66
CA LYS A 9 -8.76 -0.05 16.15
C LYS A 9 -7.77 -0.76 15.22
N ILE A 10 -7.97 -0.63 13.91
CA ILE A 10 -7.09 -1.26 12.92
C ILE A 10 -5.77 -0.47 12.89
N PRO A 11 -4.61 -1.10 13.17
CA PRO A 11 -3.31 -0.45 13.01
C PRO A 11 -3.16 0.07 11.59
N THR A 12 -2.82 1.35 11.46
CA THR A 12 -2.84 2.07 10.18
C THR A 12 -1.59 2.91 10.05
N ILE A 13 -0.98 2.93 8.86
CA ILE A 13 0.11 3.82 8.50
C ILE A 13 -0.40 4.92 7.56
N ALA A 14 0.30 6.04 7.48
CA ALA A 14 -0.05 7.11 6.56
C ALA A 14 0.30 6.73 5.11
N GLY A 15 -0.64 6.94 4.19
CA GLY A 15 -0.38 7.06 2.76
C GLY A 15 -0.01 8.49 2.35
N ASN A 16 0.43 8.66 1.10
CA ASN A 16 0.82 9.98 0.59
C ASN A 16 -0.36 10.97 0.53
N TYR A 17 -1.58 10.47 0.26
CA TYR A 17 -2.80 11.28 0.31
C TYR A 17 -3.19 11.62 1.76
N ASP A 18 -3.10 10.67 2.71
CA ASP A 18 -3.36 10.93 4.13
C ASP A 18 -2.41 12.01 4.68
N PHE A 19 -1.13 11.91 4.30
CA PHE A 19 -0.11 12.88 4.68
C PHE A 19 -0.43 14.29 4.18
N GLY A 20 -0.88 14.41 2.92
CA GLY A 20 -1.27 15.68 2.30
C GLY A 20 -2.53 16.28 2.92
N ILE A 21 -3.63 15.50 2.97
CA ILE A 21 -4.92 15.93 3.53
C ILE A 21 -4.80 16.30 5.01
N GLY A 22 -4.07 15.50 5.81
CA GLY A 22 -3.84 15.79 7.22
C GLY A 22 -3.14 17.15 7.45
N ARG A 23 -2.32 17.61 6.51
CA ARG A 23 -1.56 18.88 6.58
C ARG A 23 -2.18 20.02 5.79
N MET A 24 -3.35 19.82 5.18
CA MET A 24 -3.95 20.76 4.23
C MET A 24 -2.96 21.14 3.10
N SER A 25 -2.08 20.21 2.73
CA SER A 25 -1.14 20.39 1.63
C SER A 25 -1.78 19.90 0.34
N ASN A 26 -1.65 20.69 -0.72
CA ASN A 26 -1.98 20.27 -2.08
C ASN A 26 -0.88 19.40 -2.70
N GLU A 27 0.26 19.25 -2.02
CA GLU A 27 1.39 18.44 -2.48
C GLU A 27 1.32 17.02 -1.90
N CYS A 28 0.57 16.14 -2.58
CA CYS A 28 0.54 14.71 -2.28
C CYS A 28 1.78 13.95 -2.81
N GLY A 29 2.69 14.64 -3.52
CA GLY A 29 3.83 14.03 -4.20
C GLY A 29 3.43 13.07 -5.34
N CYS A 30 2.21 13.17 -5.85
CA CYS A 30 1.70 12.28 -6.89
C CYS A 30 2.37 12.57 -8.25
N ALA A 31 2.81 11.52 -8.95
CA ALA A 31 3.37 11.64 -10.29
C ALA A 31 2.25 11.63 -11.34
N TYR A 32 1.71 12.80 -11.67
CA TYR A 32 0.76 12.96 -12.78
C TYR A 32 1.50 12.98 -14.12
N LYS A 33 1.01 12.21 -15.10
CA LYS A 33 1.59 12.16 -16.46
C LYS A 33 1.02 13.24 -17.36
N THR A 34 -0.21 13.68 -17.11
CA THR A 34 -0.89 14.71 -17.91
C THR A 34 -1.44 15.85 -17.06
N ASN A 35 -1.68 17.00 -17.69
CA ASN A 35 -2.35 18.13 -17.03
C ASN A 35 -3.77 17.74 -16.58
N SER A 36 -4.49 16.96 -17.39
CA SER A 36 -5.83 16.47 -17.04
C SER A 36 -5.82 15.62 -15.76
N GLU A 37 -4.86 14.71 -15.62
CA GLU A 37 -4.72 13.89 -14.40
C GLU A 37 -4.41 14.76 -13.17
N LYS A 38 -3.58 15.80 -13.36
CA LYS A 38 -3.25 16.76 -12.30
C LYS A 38 -4.48 17.57 -11.88
N ASP A 39 -5.28 18.04 -12.83
CA ASP A 39 -6.50 18.81 -12.57
C ASP A 39 -7.54 17.94 -11.85
N ASN A 40 -7.72 16.69 -12.30
CA ASN A 40 -8.55 15.70 -11.63
C ASN A 40 -8.09 15.45 -10.19
N GLY A 41 -6.77 15.32 -9.98
CA GLY A 41 -6.17 15.19 -8.67
C GLY A 41 -6.45 16.39 -7.75
N ASN A 42 -6.36 17.61 -8.29
CA ASN A 42 -6.67 18.84 -7.54
C ASN A 42 -8.15 18.89 -7.11
N ILE A 43 -9.08 18.50 -8.00
CA ILE A 43 -10.51 18.40 -7.68
C ILE A 43 -10.73 17.40 -6.53
N SER A 44 -10.09 16.23 -6.60
CA SER A 44 -10.17 15.18 -5.59
C SER A 44 -9.67 15.65 -4.21
N ILE A 45 -8.50 16.31 -4.19
CA ILE A 45 -7.90 16.85 -2.97
C ILE A 45 -8.76 17.96 -2.39
N SER A 46 -9.25 18.87 -3.23
CA SER A 46 -10.12 19.97 -2.81
C SER A 46 -11.43 19.46 -2.20
N PHE A 47 -12.10 18.52 -2.88
CA PHE A 47 -13.32 17.89 -2.37
C PHE A 47 -13.07 17.15 -1.07
N THR A 48 -11.98 16.38 -0.97
CA THR A 48 -11.64 15.67 0.27
C THR A 48 -11.38 16.66 1.41
N ASN A 49 -10.67 17.76 1.16
CA ASN A 49 -10.43 18.79 2.16
C ASN A 49 -11.71 19.46 2.66
N SER A 50 -12.70 19.67 1.78
CA SER A 50 -13.97 20.34 2.13
C SER A 50 -14.89 19.48 3.00
N ILE A 51 -14.83 18.15 2.87
CA ILE A 51 -15.67 17.23 3.65
C ILE A 51 -14.99 16.67 4.89
N MET A 52 -13.66 16.76 4.99
CA MET A 52 -12.92 16.28 6.16
C MET A 52 -13.13 17.16 7.38
N LYS A 53 -13.33 16.51 8.53
CA LYS A 53 -13.46 17.17 9.84
C LYS A 53 -12.10 17.36 10.50
N ASP A 54 -12.06 18.26 11.48
CA ASP A 54 -10.80 18.60 12.15
C ASP A 54 -10.26 17.47 13.02
N ASP A 55 -11.13 16.67 13.65
CA ASP A 55 -10.73 15.49 14.41
C ASP A 55 -10.21 14.36 13.50
N GLU A 56 -10.82 14.18 12.32
CA GLU A 56 -10.35 13.26 11.29
C GLU A 56 -8.99 13.68 10.74
N ARG A 57 -8.79 14.97 10.45
CA ARG A 57 -7.48 15.52 10.06
C ARG A 57 -6.44 15.35 11.15
N ALA A 58 -6.80 15.61 12.41
CA ALA A 58 -5.90 15.41 13.55
C ALA A 58 -5.45 13.95 13.63
N TYR A 59 -6.36 12.99 13.42
CA TYR A 59 -6.02 11.58 13.33
C TYR A 59 -5.04 11.27 12.20
N LEU A 60 -5.29 11.74 10.97
CA LEU A 60 -4.37 11.52 9.83
C LEU A 60 -2.95 12.06 10.08
N ARG A 61 -2.81 13.20 10.78
CA ARG A 61 -1.50 13.76 11.15
C ARG A 61 -0.71 12.89 12.11
N THR A 62 -1.39 12.06 12.89
CA THR A 62 -0.77 11.19 13.91
C THR A 62 -0.47 9.78 13.40
N LEU A 63 -0.87 9.44 12.17
CA LEU A 63 -0.60 8.13 11.60
C LEU A 63 0.92 7.90 11.48
N PRO A 64 1.41 6.73 11.93
CA PRO A 64 2.82 6.38 11.78
C PRO A 64 3.22 6.27 10.31
N ALA A 65 4.49 6.56 10.01
CA ALA A 65 5.04 6.42 8.66
C ALA A 65 5.21 4.94 8.25
N HIS A 66 5.46 4.07 9.23
CA HIS A 66 5.62 2.64 9.05
C HIS A 66 5.27 1.88 10.34
N ILE A 67 5.02 0.59 10.22
CA ILE A 67 4.95 -0.34 11.34
C ILE A 67 6.01 -1.41 11.10
N LYS A 68 6.89 -1.62 12.08
CA LYS A 68 7.87 -2.71 12.07
C LYS A 68 7.53 -3.70 13.17
N VAL A 69 7.49 -4.97 12.84
CA VAL A 69 7.24 -6.08 13.77
C VAL A 69 8.40 -7.04 13.67
N GLU A 70 9.05 -7.31 14.79
CA GLU A 70 10.09 -8.32 14.90
C GLU A 70 9.47 -9.58 15.51
N PHE A 71 9.69 -10.72 14.86
CA PHE A 71 9.39 -12.02 15.41
C PHE A 71 10.70 -12.69 15.80
N GLN A 72 10.73 -13.26 17.00
CA GLN A 72 11.79 -14.17 17.45
C GLN A 72 11.21 -15.58 17.33
N LEU A 73 11.42 -16.20 16.17
CA LEU A 73 10.91 -17.52 15.85
C LEU A 73 12.08 -18.49 15.94
N ASN A 74 12.01 -19.45 16.85
CA ASN A 74 13.14 -20.34 17.15
C ASN A 74 14.37 -19.51 17.62
N GLU A 75 15.57 -19.88 17.20
CA GLU A 75 16.80 -19.09 17.41
C GLU A 75 17.03 -18.02 16.33
N ASP A 76 16.04 -17.79 15.46
CA ASP A 76 16.11 -16.85 14.34
C ASP A 76 15.22 -15.61 14.56
N LYS A 77 15.58 -14.54 13.85
CA LYS A 77 14.81 -13.29 13.80
C LYS A 77 14.16 -13.15 12.43
N LEU A 78 12.90 -12.68 12.41
CA LEU A 78 12.17 -12.35 11.20
C LEU A 78 11.54 -10.95 11.34
N ASN A 79 11.92 -10.02 10.46
CA ASN A 79 11.38 -8.66 10.46
C ASN A 79 10.30 -8.46 9.39
N LEU A 80 9.12 -8.05 9.83
CA LEU A 80 8.05 -7.53 8.98
C LEU A 80 8.06 -6.00 9.01
N LEU A 81 8.01 -5.39 7.82
CA LEU A 81 7.89 -3.95 7.64
C LEU A 81 6.67 -3.61 6.77
N LEU A 82 5.83 -2.70 7.28
CA LEU A 82 4.66 -2.15 6.57
C LEU A 82 4.94 -0.68 6.21
N VAL A 83 4.93 -0.35 4.92
CA VAL A 83 5.14 1.01 4.39
C VAL A 83 4.12 1.32 3.28
N HIS A 84 3.87 2.60 2.96
CA HIS A 84 2.98 2.94 1.84
C HIS A 84 3.67 2.79 0.48
N GLY A 85 4.73 3.56 0.23
CA GLY A 85 5.56 3.49 -0.98
C GLY A 85 6.83 2.68 -0.74
N SER A 86 7.84 3.31 -0.17
CA SER A 86 9.07 2.65 0.29
C SER A 86 9.46 3.15 1.70
N PRO A 87 10.36 2.46 2.42
CA PRO A 87 10.91 2.96 3.69
C PRO A 87 11.70 4.28 3.54
N ARG A 88 12.11 4.63 2.32
CA ARG A 88 12.88 5.85 2.04
C ARG A 88 11.97 7.04 1.79
N LYS A 89 10.85 6.83 1.10
CA LYS A 89 9.92 7.88 0.72
C LYS A 89 8.50 7.34 0.55
N ILE A 90 7.53 8.05 1.13
CA ILE A 90 6.12 7.67 1.14
C ILE A 90 5.51 7.53 -0.27
N ASN A 91 6.00 8.29 -1.26
CA ASN A 91 5.52 8.30 -2.64
C ASN A 91 6.53 7.69 -3.63
N GLU A 92 7.47 6.86 -3.15
CA GLU A 92 8.32 6.09 -4.05
C GLU A 92 7.52 4.91 -4.63
N TYR A 93 7.48 4.82 -5.96
CA TYR A 93 6.90 3.68 -6.66
C TYR A 93 7.86 2.49 -6.66
N LEU A 94 7.39 1.37 -6.13
CA LEU A 94 8.03 0.07 -6.22
C LEU A 94 7.20 -0.80 -7.17
N PHE A 95 7.66 -0.91 -8.43
CA PHE A 95 7.05 -1.73 -9.46
C PHE A 95 7.65 -3.13 -9.51
N GLU A 96 6.91 -4.08 -10.08
CA GLU A 96 7.30 -5.49 -10.19
C GLU A 96 8.61 -5.67 -10.96
N ASP A 97 8.80 -4.90 -12.03
CA ASP A 97 9.97 -4.92 -12.92
C ASP A 97 11.19 -4.16 -12.38
N ARG A 98 11.12 -3.63 -11.15
CA ARG A 98 12.27 -2.97 -10.52
C ARG A 98 13.48 -3.90 -10.47
N GLU A 99 14.65 -3.37 -10.79
CA GLU A 99 15.89 -4.13 -10.72
C GLU A 99 16.10 -4.76 -9.33
N GLU A 100 16.54 -6.02 -9.31
CA GLU A 100 16.61 -6.85 -8.10
C GLU A 100 17.58 -6.30 -7.06
N LYS A 101 18.81 -5.91 -7.44
CA LYS A 101 19.79 -5.33 -6.51
C LYS A 101 19.26 -4.05 -5.86
N SER A 102 18.52 -3.24 -6.63
CA SER A 102 17.85 -2.03 -6.12
C SER A 102 16.77 -2.35 -5.10
N MET A 103 15.94 -3.39 -5.32
CA MET A 103 14.94 -3.82 -4.34
C MET A 103 15.58 -4.42 -3.08
N LEU A 104 16.57 -5.31 -3.24
CA LEU A 104 17.33 -5.90 -2.14
C LEU A 104 17.95 -4.83 -1.25
N ARG A 105 18.64 -3.84 -1.84
CA ARG A 105 19.25 -2.74 -1.09
C ARG A 105 18.23 -1.97 -0.25
N ILE A 106 17.01 -1.75 -0.74
CA ILE A 106 15.95 -1.08 0.02
C ILE A 106 15.56 -1.92 1.23
N MET A 107 15.37 -3.23 1.03
CA MET A 107 14.94 -4.16 2.10
C MET A 107 16.03 -4.38 3.15
N GLU A 108 17.29 -4.53 2.74
CA GLU A 108 18.45 -4.66 3.63
C GLU A 108 18.66 -3.41 4.48
N GLN A 109 18.61 -2.22 3.87
CA GLN A 109 18.75 -0.95 4.60
C GLN A 109 17.64 -0.73 5.61
N ALA A 110 16.44 -1.29 5.37
CA ALA A 110 15.31 -1.21 6.27
C ALA A 110 15.29 -2.36 7.31
N ASP A 111 16.23 -3.31 7.22
CA ASP A 111 16.25 -4.55 7.99
C ASP A 111 14.86 -5.23 7.94
N ALA A 112 14.40 -5.51 6.71
CA ALA A 112 13.09 -6.07 6.42
C ALA A 112 13.22 -7.39 5.63
N ASP A 113 12.82 -8.49 6.25
CA ASP A 113 12.77 -9.80 5.61
C ASP A 113 11.45 -9.98 4.87
N ILE A 114 10.38 -9.40 5.38
CA ILE A 114 9.10 -9.24 4.70
C ILE A 114 8.80 -7.74 4.64
N MET A 115 8.63 -7.21 3.45
CA MET A 115 8.22 -5.81 3.24
C MET A 115 6.90 -5.78 2.48
N CYS A 116 5.84 -5.39 3.18
CA CYS A 116 4.54 -5.14 2.58
C CYS A 116 4.39 -3.66 2.26
N PHE A 117 4.02 -3.36 1.02
CA PHE A 117 3.84 -2.00 0.52
C PHE A 117 2.66 -1.89 -0.42
N GLY A 118 2.23 -0.66 -0.72
CA GLY A 118 1.11 -0.38 -1.60
C GLY A 118 1.51 0.59 -2.71
N HIS A 119 0.83 1.75 -2.74
CA HIS A 119 1.04 2.89 -3.62
C HIS A 119 0.81 2.68 -5.14
N THR A 120 1.26 1.57 -5.72
CA THR A 120 1.09 1.27 -7.16
C THR A 120 -0.31 0.75 -7.49
N HIS A 121 -0.98 0.17 -6.50
CA HIS A 121 -2.28 -0.50 -6.59
C HIS A 121 -2.30 -1.75 -7.49
N LYS A 122 -1.11 -2.33 -7.76
CA LYS A 122 -0.96 -3.55 -8.54
C LYS A 122 -0.32 -4.63 -7.66
N PRO A 123 -1.06 -5.67 -7.26
CA PRO A 123 -0.52 -6.71 -6.41
C PRO A 123 0.56 -7.50 -7.12
N TYR A 124 1.64 -7.79 -6.40
CA TYR A 124 2.69 -8.71 -6.85
C TYR A 124 3.49 -9.17 -5.63
N HIS A 125 4.14 -10.33 -5.77
CA HIS A 125 5.04 -10.88 -4.76
C HIS A 125 6.34 -11.30 -5.42
N ARG A 126 7.45 -10.73 -4.94
CA ARG A 126 8.80 -11.12 -5.33
C ARG A 126 9.54 -11.69 -4.14
N ILE A 127 10.22 -12.81 -4.38
CA ILE A 127 11.14 -13.43 -3.44
C ILE A 127 12.54 -13.21 -3.97
N LEU A 128 13.40 -12.59 -3.18
CA LEU A 128 14.76 -12.21 -3.55
C LEU A 128 15.73 -12.86 -2.57
N ASN A 129 16.90 -13.29 -3.04
CA ASN A 129 17.94 -13.85 -2.17
C ASN A 129 19.04 -12.79 -1.94
N SER A 130 19.17 -12.27 -0.72
CA SER A 130 20.28 -11.40 -0.32
C SER A 130 21.53 -12.17 0.16
N GLY A 131 21.41 -13.49 0.30
CA GLY A 131 22.50 -14.36 0.76
C GLY A 131 23.45 -14.81 -0.35
N SER A 132 24.43 -15.63 0.02
CA SER A 132 25.32 -16.34 -0.92
C SER A 132 24.69 -17.67 -1.36
N GLU A 133 25.34 -18.38 -2.29
CA GLU A 133 24.92 -19.73 -2.69
C GLU A 133 24.94 -20.73 -1.53
N ASP A 134 25.89 -20.58 -0.60
CA ASP A 134 26.06 -21.46 0.57
C ASP A 134 25.22 -21.04 1.79
N GLN A 135 24.76 -19.79 1.83
CA GLN A 135 23.97 -19.24 2.94
C GLN A 135 22.87 -18.33 2.40
N ALA A 136 21.74 -18.93 2.07
CA ALA A 136 20.57 -18.20 1.56
C ALA A 136 19.98 -17.28 2.64
N HIS A 137 19.49 -16.12 2.21
CA HIS A 137 18.68 -15.21 3.00
C HIS A 137 17.59 -14.64 2.10
N TYR A 138 16.41 -15.26 2.15
CA TYR A 138 15.26 -14.87 1.35
C TYR A 138 14.51 -13.70 1.96
N ARG A 139 14.13 -12.76 1.10
CA ARG A 139 13.34 -11.59 1.42
C ARG A 139 12.09 -11.54 0.55
N HIS A 140 10.95 -11.19 1.14
CA HIS A 140 9.63 -11.14 0.50
C HIS A 140 9.20 -9.68 0.30
N ALA A 141 9.25 -9.21 -0.94
CA ALA A 141 8.68 -7.91 -1.34
C ALA A 141 7.24 -8.13 -1.81
N VAL A 142 6.26 -7.60 -1.07
CA VAL A 142 4.83 -7.84 -1.31
C VAL A 142 4.11 -6.53 -1.55
N ASN A 143 3.70 -6.26 -2.80
CA ASN A 143 2.74 -5.20 -3.07
C ASN A 143 1.33 -5.72 -2.79
N ILE A 144 0.62 -5.13 -1.84
CA ILE A 144 -0.65 -5.68 -1.33
C ILE A 144 -1.86 -5.38 -2.23
N GLY A 145 -1.65 -4.68 -3.36
CA GLY A 145 -2.73 -4.29 -4.26
C GLY A 145 -3.53 -3.10 -3.75
N SER A 146 -4.84 -3.12 -3.96
CA SER A 146 -5.72 -2.01 -3.57
C SER A 146 -7.12 -2.49 -3.26
N VAL A 147 -7.65 -2.02 -2.13
CA VAL A 147 -9.03 -2.25 -1.70
C VAL A 147 -10.03 -1.41 -2.50
N GLY A 148 -9.70 -0.14 -2.76
CA GLY A 148 -10.67 0.85 -3.25
C GLY A 148 -10.42 1.41 -4.65
N LYS A 149 -9.25 1.12 -5.24
CA LYS A 149 -8.91 1.54 -6.60
C LYS A 149 -7.87 0.59 -7.21
N PRO A 150 -8.24 -0.65 -7.57
CA PRO A 150 -7.33 -1.57 -8.25
C PRO A 150 -6.91 -1.01 -9.61
N LYS A 151 -5.70 -1.36 -10.06
CA LYS A 151 -5.09 -0.85 -11.31
C LYS A 151 -4.60 -1.94 -12.25
N ASP A 152 -5.07 -3.16 -12.04
CA ASP A 152 -4.61 -4.38 -12.68
C ASP A 152 -5.72 -5.09 -13.44
N THR A 153 -6.72 -4.34 -13.91
CA THR A 153 -7.87 -4.80 -14.71
C THR A 153 -8.87 -5.72 -14.00
N ASP A 154 -8.58 -6.16 -12.77
CA ASP A 154 -9.55 -6.80 -11.89
C ASP A 154 -10.26 -5.74 -11.05
N VAL A 155 -11.57 -5.61 -11.22
CA VAL A 155 -12.38 -4.59 -10.53
C VAL A 155 -12.58 -4.90 -9.04
N ARG A 156 -12.30 -6.13 -8.60
CA ARG A 156 -12.48 -6.56 -7.20
C ARG A 156 -11.44 -5.92 -6.29
N GLY A 157 -11.84 -5.66 -5.06
CA GLY A 157 -10.91 -5.22 -4.02
C GLY A 157 -9.89 -6.31 -3.74
N ALA A 158 -8.65 -5.91 -3.47
CA ALA A 158 -7.54 -6.80 -3.15
C ALA A 158 -6.94 -6.51 -1.78
N TYR A 159 -6.55 -7.57 -1.08
CA TYR A 159 -5.67 -7.53 0.07
C TYR A 159 -4.80 -8.79 0.13
N VAL A 160 -3.83 -8.81 1.05
CA VAL A 160 -2.95 -9.97 1.27
C VAL A 160 -3.24 -10.62 2.62
N MET A 161 -3.32 -11.95 2.62
CA MET A 161 -3.20 -12.75 3.83
C MET A 161 -1.74 -13.21 3.96
N LEU A 162 -1.08 -12.82 5.04
CA LEU A 162 0.29 -13.21 5.37
C LEU A 162 0.26 -14.25 6.49
N THR A 163 0.87 -15.41 6.25
CA THR A 163 0.97 -16.50 7.22
C THR A 163 2.40 -16.65 7.70
N ILE A 164 2.59 -16.43 9.00
CA ILE A 164 3.85 -16.65 9.74
C ILE A 164 3.55 -17.68 10.84
N ASN A 165 4.37 -18.73 10.95
CA ASN A 165 4.24 -19.79 11.94
C ASN A 165 5.62 -20.23 12.47
N GLU A 166 5.66 -21.26 13.32
CA GLU A 166 6.90 -21.75 13.94
C GLU A 166 7.95 -22.27 12.94
N ASN A 167 7.53 -22.63 11.73
CA ASN A 167 8.43 -23.08 10.66
C ASN A 167 8.85 -21.94 9.72
N SER A 168 8.38 -20.71 9.94
CA SER A 168 8.77 -19.55 9.14
C SER A 168 10.26 -19.28 9.28
N SER A 169 10.94 -19.06 8.14
CA SER A 169 12.39 -18.94 8.10
C SER A 169 12.83 -18.08 6.92
N ILE A 170 13.89 -17.30 7.13
CA ILE A 170 14.60 -16.57 6.07
C ILE A 170 15.46 -17.49 5.21
N LEU A 171 15.71 -18.73 5.62
CA LEU A 171 16.57 -19.67 4.90
C LEU A 171 15.82 -20.47 3.81
N ASN A 172 14.48 -20.40 3.80
CA ASN A 172 13.66 -21.12 2.82
C ASN A 172 12.50 -20.24 2.34
N LYS A 173 12.51 -19.93 1.04
CA LYS A 173 11.54 -19.08 0.35
C LYS A 173 10.06 -19.52 0.48
N GLU A 174 9.78 -20.78 0.79
CA GLU A 174 8.41 -21.30 0.88
C GLU A 174 7.85 -21.25 2.32
N ARG A 175 8.64 -20.78 3.28
CA ARG A 175 8.26 -20.75 4.70
C ARG A 175 7.50 -19.50 5.13
N ILE A 176 7.25 -18.57 4.21
CA ILE A 176 6.36 -17.43 4.40
C ILE A 176 5.18 -17.58 3.43
N GLY A 177 3.98 -17.75 3.98
CA GLY A 177 2.76 -17.87 3.18
C GLY A 177 2.24 -16.49 2.77
N VAL A 178 2.07 -16.25 1.46
CA VAL A 178 1.52 -15.01 0.90
C VAL A 178 0.36 -15.38 -0.03
N GLU A 179 -0.85 -14.94 0.31
CA GLU A 179 -2.04 -15.17 -0.51
C GLU A 179 -2.71 -13.84 -0.88
N PHE A 180 -2.98 -13.65 -2.16
CA PHE A 180 -3.74 -12.50 -2.66
C PHE A 180 -5.23 -12.84 -2.66
N ILE A 181 -5.97 -12.17 -1.79
CA ILE A 181 -7.42 -12.34 -1.69
C ILE A 181 -8.12 -11.27 -2.49
N ARG A 182 -9.09 -11.69 -3.32
CA ARG A 182 -10.02 -10.82 -4.02
C ARG A 182 -11.40 -10.92 -3.41
N PHE A 183 -12.07 -9.79 -3.27
CA PHE A 183 -13.44 -9.75 -2.77
C PHE A 183 -14.31 -8.84 -3.62
N ASP A 184 -15.55 -9.28 -3.82
CA ASP A 184 -16.56 -8.53 -4.55
C ASP A 184 -17.10 -7.38 -3.71
N TYR A 185 -17.42 -6.29 -4.38
CA TYR A 185 -18.22 -5.19 -3.85
C TYR A 185 -19.11 -4.65 -4.95
N ASN A 186 -20.08 -3.81 -4.60
CA ASN A 186 -20.96 -3.19 -5.58
C ASN A 186 -20.24 -2.05 -6.31
N VAL A 187 -19.51 -2.40 -7.38
CA VAL A 187 -18.73 -1.48 -8.22
C VAL A 187 -19.62 -0.37 -8.77
N GLU A 188 -20.79 -0.72 -9.31
CA GLU A 188 -21.72 0.27 -9.87
C GLU A 188 -22.24 1.26 -8.83
N LYS A 189 -22.50 0.81 -7.60
CA LYS A 189 -22.89 1.73 -6.52
C LYS A 189 -21.78 2.70 -6.18
N ALA A 190 -20.51 2.24 -6.16
CA ALA A 190 -19.37 3.11 -5.92
C ALA A 190 -19.14 4.10 -7.08
N ALA A 191 -19.24 3.63 -8.33
CA ALA A 191 -19.10 4.45 -9.52
C ALA A 191 -20.18 5.54 -9.60
N LYS A 192 -21.45 5.20 -9.35
CA LYS A 192 -22.54 6.18 -9.29
C LYS A 192 -22.32 7.24 -8.21
N ALA A 193 -21.84 6.85 -7.03
CA ALA A 193 -21.52 7.81 -5.97
C ALA A 193 -20.42 8.80 -6.38
N VAL A 194 -19.48 8.38 -7.24
CA VAL A 194 -18.47 9.28 -7.83
C VAL A 194 -19.14 10.24 -8.82
N GLU A 195 -19.98 9.73 -9.73
CA GLU A 195 -20.70 10.53 -10.75
C GLU A 195 -21.69 11.54 -10.15
N GLU A 196 -22.26 11.22 -8.98
CA GLU A 196 -23.17 12.08 -8.22
C GLU A 196 -22.42 13.09 -7.31
N SER A 197 -21.08 13.07 -7.33
CA SER A 197 -20.22 13.96 -6.55
C SER A 197 -19.49 14.96 -7.45
N PRO A 198 -18.78 15.95 -6.86
CA PRO A 198 -17.90 16.84 -7.62
C PRO A 198 -16.66 16.17 -8.22
N LEU A 199 -16.43 14.88 -7.94
CA LEU A 199 -15.27 14.15 -8.46
C LEU A 199 -15.37 13.93 -9.97
N PRO A 200 -14.23 13.84 -10.69
CA PRO A 200 -14.24 13.56 -12.12
C PRO A 200 -14.87 12.20 -12.44
N ASN A 201 -15.78 12.14 -13.42
CA ASN A 201 -16.41 10.90 -13.89
C ASN A 201 -15.40 9.85 -14.37
N GLU A 202 -14.20 10.25 -14.78
CA GLU A 202 -13.09 9.34 -15.10
C GLU A 202 -12.77 8.39 -13.94
N TYR A 203 -12.95 8.82 -12.68
CA TYR A 203 -12.76 7.94 -11.54
C TYR A 203 -13.83 6.85 -11.42
N ALA A 204 -15.06 7.12 -11.84
CA ALA A 204 -16.12 6.11 -11.92
C ALA A 204 -15.78 5.06 -13.00
N GLU A 205 -15.34 5.50 -14.17
CA GLU A 205 -14.88 4.62 -15.24
C GLU A 205 -13.68 3.76 -14.83
N ASN A 206 -12.74 4.35 -14.09
CA ASN A 206 -11.61 3.63 -13.54
C ASN A 206 -12.04 2.52 -12.56
N LEU A 207 -13.08 2.73 -11.74
CA LEU A 207 -13.63 1.68 -10.89
C LEU A 207 -14.26 0.54 -11.71
N ARG A 208 -15.02 0.88 -12.76
CA ARG A 208 -15.64 -0.11 -13.67
C ARG A 208 -14.63 -0.93 -14.47
N ARG A 209 -13.41 -0.41 -14.66
CA ARG A 209 -12.36 -1.02 -15.49
C ARG A 209 -11.15 -1.56 -14.70
N GLY A 210 -11.01 -1.21 -13.42
CA GLY A 210 -9.84 -1.54 -12.59
C GLY A 210 -8.57 -0.81 -13.04
N TYR A 211 -8.62 0.53 -13.13
CA TYR A 211 -7.55 1.40 -13.67
C TYR A 211 -7.07 2.55 -12.76
#